data_AF-A0A1W6LJM3-F1
#
_entry.id   AF-A0A1W6LJM3-F1
#
_cell.length_a   1.000
_cell.length_b   1.000
_cell.length_c   1.000
_cell.angle_alpha   90.00
_cell.angle_beta   90.00
_cell.angle_gamma   90.00
#
_symmetry.space_group_name_H-M   'P 1'
#
loop_
_entity.id
_entity.type
_entity.pdbx_description
1 polymer ?
#
loop_
_entity_poly.entity_id
_entity_poly.type
_entity_poly.pdbx_seq_one_letter_code
_entity_poly.pdbx_strand_id
1 'polypeptide(L)'
;MEDRYKNIYESVFSYWLKEKGLCFEYIPQAGKTSLKRFDFLVSFPDFSAAVELKGRTVRTRTNITCSSFQNWITSGDSDFISKAKNEGFLPLFVFAYRLDNPYCMCEYDIDYTLGEDRFIFRAVEAERYLKNAKLRSPKWHTICLSSKIFEKLSVPAASLLKRKIFT
;
A
#
# COMPACT_ATOMS: atom_id res chain seq x y z
N MET A 1 4.90 -24.72 1.72
CA MET A 1 5.08 -23.36 2.28
C MET A 1 3.85 -23.06 3.09
N GLU A 2 4.01 -22.87 4.39
CA GLU A 2 2.92 -22.51 5.30
C GLU A 2 2.40 -21.14 4.89
N ASP A 3 1.14 -21.06 4.45
CA ASP A 3 0.56 -19.86 3.85
C ASP A 3 0.20 -18.86 4.96
N ARG A 4 1.24 -18.20 5.49
CA ARG A 4 1.14 -17.25 6.62
C ARG A 4 0.36 -15.99 6.25
N TYR A 5 0.32 -15.63 4.97
CA TYR A 5 -0.26 -14.39 4.46
C TYR A 5 -1.65 -14.66 3.89
N LYS A 6 -2.56 -13.69 4.02
CA LYS A 6 -3.97 -13.88 3.65
C LYS A 6 -4.20 -13.88 2.15
N ASN A 7 -3.34 -13.23 1.38
CA ASN A 7 -3.48 -13.10 -0.07
C ASN A 7 -2.13 -12.84 -0.75
N ILE A 8 -2.11 -12.93 -2.08
CA ILE A 8 -0.91 -12.77 -2.91
C ILE A 8 -0.21 -11.41 -2.73
N TYR A 9 -0.95 -10.33 -2.48
CA TYR A 9 -0.36 -9.00 -2.34
C TYR A 9 0.46 -8.90 -1.06
N GLU A 10 -0.07 -9.44 0.05
CA GLU A 10 0.64 -9.52 1.32
C GLU A 10 1.89 -10.39 1.19
N SER A 11 1.78 -11.55 0.53
CA SER A 11 2.93 -12.42 0.26
C SER A 11 4.02 -11.71 -0.53
N VAL A 12 3.67 -11.10 -1.66
CA VAL A 12 4.62 -10.43 -2.56
C VAL A 12 5.22 -9.19 -1.91
N PHE A 13 4.43 -8.41 -1.18
CA PHE A 13 4.95 -7.27 -0.42
C PHE A 13 5.95 -7.73 0.65
N SER A 14 5.67 -8.83 1.34
CA SER A 14 6.59 -9.40 2.33
C SER A 14 7.90 -9.86 1.69
N TYR A 15 7.86 -10.46 0.49
CA TYR A 15 9.06 -10.90 -0.23
C TYR A 15 9.90 -9.70 -0.67
N TRP A 16 9.25 -8.66 -1.18
CA TRP A 16 9.90 -7.40 -1.51
C TRP A 16 10.56 -6.76 -0.29
N LEU A 17 9.88 -6.69 0.86
CA LEU A 17 10.47 -6.18 2.10
C LEU A 17 11.72 -6.96 2.51
N LYS A 18 11.68 -8.31 2.43
CA LYS A 18 12.86 -9.16 2.69
C LYS A 18 14.00 -8.88 1.72
N GLU A 19 13.70 -8.77 0.42
CA GLU A 19 14.70 -8.49 -0.62
C GLU A 19 15.36 -7.12 -0.41
N LYS A 20 14.62 -6.12 0.06
CA LYS A 20 15.16 -4.79 0.39
C LYS A 20 15.86 -4.75 1.76
N GLY A 21 15.96 -5.87 2.46
CA GLY A 21 16.63 -5.97 3.76
C GLY A 21 15.90 -5.26 4.89
N LEU A 22 14.58 -5.05 4.78
CA LEU A 22 13.79 -4.40 5.81
C LEU A 22 13.32 -5.41 6.86
N CYS A 23 13.43 -5.03 8.13
CA CYS A 23 12.79 -5.76 9.22
C CYS A 23 11.29 -5.44 9.24
N PHE A 24 10.44 -6.47 9.35
CA PHE A 24 9.01 -6.28 9.48
C PHE A 24 8.33 -7.38 10.29
N GLU A 25 7.20 -7.02 10.91
CA GLU A 25 6.24 -7.93 11.52
C GLU A 25 4.98 -7.95 10.65
N TYR A 26 4.55 -9.14 10.24
CA TYR A 26 3.22 -9.32 9.64
C TYR A 26 2.19 -9.55 10.74
N ILE A 27 1.10 -8.81 10.68
CA ILE A 27 0.02 -8.85 11.66
C ILE A 27 -1.18 -9.53 11.02
N PRO A 28 -1.38 -10.84 11.25
CA PRO A 28 -2.53 -11.54 10.71
C PRO A 28 -3.81 -10.98 11.33
N GLN A 29 -4.81 -10.72 10.49
CA GLN A 29 -6.15 -10.39 10.96
C GLN A 29 -6.85 -11.67 11.44
N ALA A 30 -6.81 -11.96 12.75
CA ALA A 30 -7.46 -13.12 13.34
C ALA A 30 -8.77 -12.75 14.07
N GLY A 31 -9.90 -13.31 13.61
CA GLY A 31 -11.14 -13.48 14.40
C GLY A 31 -11.88 -12.23 14.91
N LYS A 32 -13.09 -12.40 15.44
CA LYS A 32 -14.10 -11.37 15.82
C LYS A 32 -13.69 -10.39 16.95
N THR A 33 -12.43 -10.33 17.39
CA THR A 33 -11.99 -9.50 18.53
C THR A 33 -11.14 -8.29 18.07
N SER A 34 -11.89 -7.23 17.77
CA SER A 34 -11.67 -5.78 17.63
C SER A 34 -10.32 -5.03 17.73
N LEU A 35 -9.10 -5.57 17.90
CA LEU A 35 -7.93 -4.66 18.08
C LEU A 35 -6.53 -5.08 17.56
N LYS A 36 -6.36 -5.21 16.24
CA LYS A 36 -5.15 -4.76 15.49
C LYS A 36 -5.53 -4.60 14.01
N ARG A 37 -5.32 -3.41 13.43
CA ARG A 37 -5.97 -2.95 12.18
C ARG A 37 -5.05 -2.80 10.98
N PHE A 38 -3.74 -2.85 11.15
CA PHE A 38 -2.76 -2.70 10.08
C PHE A 38 -2.04 -4.01 9.80
N ASP A 39 -1.74 -4.27 8.53
CA ASP A 39 -1.24 -5.55 8.04
C ASP A 39 0.25 -5.77 8.35
N PHE A 40 1.06 -4.71 8.38
CA PHE A 40 2.50 -4.80 8.65
C PHE A 40 2.99 -3.69 9.58
N LEU A 41 3.98 -4.02 10.42
CA LEU A 41 4.92 -3.05 10.99
C LEU A 41 6.25 -3.18 10.27
N VAL A 42 6.77 -2.08 9.74
CA VAL A 42 8.00 -2.07 8.94
C VAL A 42 8.99 -1.08 9.51
N SER A 43 10.22 -1.53 9.77
CA SER A 43 11.33 -0.67 10.18
C SER A 43 12.12 -0.22 8.95
N PHE A 44 11.94 1.05 8.57
CA PHE A 44 12.77 1.73 7.59
C PHE A 44 14.02 2.31 8.28
N PRO A 45 15.05 2.72 7.52
CA PRO A 45 16.29 3.23 8.11
C PRO A 45 16.11 4.39 9.10
N ASP A 46 15.18 5.30 8.83
CA ASP A 46 14.97 6.51 9.62
C ASP A 46 13.69 6.50 10.49
N PHE A 47 12.78 5.54 10.28
CA PHE A 47 11.49 5.51 10.97
C PHE A 47 10.85 4.11 10.95
N SER A 48 9.92 3.87 11.86
CA SER A 48 9.06 2.68 11.83
C SER A 48 7.66 3.08 11.38
N ALA A 49 7.04 2.26 10.53
CA ALA A 49 5.73 2.52 9.97
C ALA A 49 4.76 1.38 10.24
N ALA A 50 3.51 1.76 10.49
CA ALA A 50 2.37 0.86 10.43
C ALA A 50 1.78 0.96 9.03
N VAL A 51 1.75 -0.15 8.31
CA VAL A 51 1.36 -0.23 6.91
C VAL A 51 0.03 -0.95 6.79
N GLU A 52 -0.92 -0.28 6.16
CA GLU A 52 -2.16 -0.86 5.67
C GLU A 52 -2.01 -1.16 4.16
N LEU A 53 -2.06 -2.43 3.78
CA LEU A 53 -1.79 -2.87 2.41
C LEU A 53 -3.09 -3.00 1.61
N LYS A 54 -3.16 -2.30 0.48
CA LYS A 54 -4.31 -2.33 -0.43
C LYS A 54 -3.92 -2.97 -1.76
N GLY A 55 -4.26 -4.25 -1.92
CA GLY A 55 -4.05 -4.99 -3.17
C GLY A 55 -5.03 -4.60 -4.29
N ARG A 56 -4.53 -4.34 -5.49
CA ARG A 56 -5.33 -3.97 -6.67
C ARG A 56 -4.76 -4.67 -7.91
N THR A 57 -5.62 -5.23 -8.74
CA THR A 57 -5.21 -5.70 -10.08
C THR A 57 -5.47 -4.61 -11.11
N VAL A 58 -4.46 -4.25 -11.88
CA VAL A 58 -4.58 -3.29 -12.98
C VAL A 58 -4.83 -4.06 -14.27
N ARG A 59 -6.08 -4.02 -14.72
CA ARG A 59 -6.56 -4.73 -15.92
C ARG A 59 -6.58 -3.80 -17.13
N THR A 60 -5.42 -3.44 -17.67
CA THR A 60 -5.35 -2.65 -18.93
C THR A 60 -4.63 -3.44 -20.02
N ARG A 61 -5.07 -3.22 -21.26
CA ARG A 61 -4.53 -3.87 -22.46
C ARG A 61 -3.44 -3.06 -23.16
N THR A 62 -3.26 -1.79 -22.78
CA THR A 62 -2.34 -0.86 -23.46
C THR A 62 -1.32 -0.29 -22.48
N ASN A 63 -1.39 0.99 -22.17
CA ASN A 63 -0.42 1.70 -21.35
C ASN A 63 -0.94 1.84 -19.91
N ILE A 64 -0.08 1.59 -18.94
CA ILE A 64 -0.31 1.86 -17.53
C ILE A 64 0.06 3.33 -17.29
N THR A 65 -0.93 4.12 -16.86
CA THR A 65 -0.70 5.50 -16.39
C THR A 65 -1.17 5.62 -14.95
N CYS A 66 -0.93 6.77 -14.29
CA CYS A 66 -1.43 6.98 -12.93
C CYS A 66 -2.96 6.79 -12.81
N SER A 67 -3.73 7.05 -13.88
CA SER A 67 -5.18 6.83 -13.88
C SER A 67 -5.59 5.35 -13.82
N SER A 68 -4.69 4.44 -14.18
CA SER A 68 -4.89 2.99 -14.04
C SER A 68 -4.82 2.53 -12.58
N PHE A 69 -4.25 3.34 -11.68
CA PHE A 69 -4.08 3.02 -10.27
C PHE A 69 -5.30 3.39 -9.45
N GLN A 70 -6.21 2.43 -9.29
CA GLN A 70 -7.28 2.55 -8.30
C GLN A 70 -6.69 2.69 -6.90
N ASN A 71 -7.05 3.74 -6.18
CA ASN A 71 -6.47 4.05 -4.88
C ASN A 71 -7.53 4.18 -3.77
N TRP A 72 -8.75 3.70 -4.00
CA TRP A 72 -9.83 3.86 -3.03
C TRP A 72 -9.61 3.02 -1.77
N ILE A 73 -10.06 3.52 -0.62
CA ILE A 73 -10.08 2.81 0.66
C ILE A 73 -11.46 2.96 1.30
N THR A 74 -11.74 2.19 2.36
CA THR A 74 -12.93 2.37 3.21
C THR A 74 -12.72 3.52 4.19
N SER A 75 -13.76 4.31 4.46
CA SER A 75 -13.67 5.44 5.39
C SER A 75 -13.46 5.01 6.85
N GLY A 76 -13.69 3.73 7.17
CA GLY A 76 -13.42 3.13 8.49
C GLY A 76 -11.94 2.95 8.82
N ASP A 77 -11.04 3.37 7.92
CA ASP A 77 -9.59 3.30 8.09
C ASP A 77 -9.03 4.48 8.94
N SER A 78 -9.89 5.35 9.49
CA SER A 78 -9.47 6.44 10.39
C SER A 78 -8.87 5.94 11.71
N ASP A 79 -9.40 4.84 12.25
CA ASP A 79 -8.94 4.28 13.53
C ASP A 79 -7.53 3.70 13.43
N PHE A 80 -7.11 3.29 12.22
CA PHE A 80 -5.76 2.82 11.94
C PHE A 80 -4.72 3.92 12.20
N ILE A 81 -5.00 5.15 11.77
CA ILE A 81 -4.07 6.28 11.89
C ILE A 81 -3.81 6.61 13.36
N SER A 82 -4.88 6.81 14.13
CA SER A 82 -4.77 7.15 15.55
C SER A 82 -4.04 6.05 16.32
N LYS A 83 -4.34 4.77 16.01
CA LYS A 83 -3.66 3.64 16.65
C LYS A 83 -2.17 3.60 16.33
N ALA A 84 -1.80 3.71 15.05
CA ALA A 84 -0.40 3.74 14.62
C ALA A 84 0.38 4.85 15.33
N LYS A 85 -0.17 6.06 15.38
CA LYS A 85 0.48 7.21 16.02
C LYS A 85 0.63 7.03 17.53
N ASN A 86 -0.40 6.51 18.21
CA ASN A 86 -0.34 6.22 19.64
C ASN A 86 0.73 5.17 19.99
N GLU A 87 1.00 4.25 19.06
CA GLU A 87 2.06 3.25 19.18
C GLU A 87 3.42 3.74 18.66
N GLY A 88 3.53 5.01 18.23
CA GLY A 88 4.79 5.61 17.78
C GLY A 88 5.19 5.29 16.33
N PHE A 89 4.26 4.80 15.52
CA PHE A 89 4.50 4.45 14.12
C PHE A 89 3.95 5.49 13.15
N LEU A 90 4.64 5.68 12.01
CA LEU A 90 4.13 6.45 10.89
C LEU A 90 3.03 5.64 10.16
N PRO A 91 1.78 6.14 10.06
CA PRO A 91 0.73 5.43 9.34
C PRO A 91 0.88 5.60 7.83
N LEU A 92 1.02 4.50 7.10
CA LEU A 92 1.14 4.45 5.65
C LEU A 92 0.05 3.60 5.02
N PHE A 93 -0.54 4.09 3.94
CA PHE A 93 -1.20 3.21 2.97
C PHE A 93 -0.17 2.80 1.92
N VAL A 94 -0.05 1.49 1.70
CA VAL A 94 0.70 0.95 0.56
C VAL A 94 -0.29 0.30 -0.40
N PHE A 95 -0.32 0.79 -1.63
CA PHE A 95 -1.10 0.20 -2.71
C PHE A 95 -0.20 -0.74 -3.51
N ALA A 96 -0.56 -2.03 -3.50
CA ALA A 96 0.11 -3.07 -4.27
C ALA A 96 -0.66 -3.33 -5.56
N TYR A 97 -0.10 -2.87 -6.67
CA TYR A 97 -0.68 -3.03 -7.99
C TYR A 97 -0.09 -4.24 -8.69
N ARG A 98 -0.90 -5.28 -8.90
CA ARG A 98 -0.55 -6.39 -9.78
C ARG A 98 -0.92 -6.05 -11.22
N LEU A 99 0.03 -6.14 -12.12
CA LEU A 99 -0.18 -6.03 -13.56
C LEU A 99 -0.47 -7.44 -14.09
N ASP A 100 -1.72 -7.70 -14.48
CA ASP A 100 -2.13 -9.02 -14.99
C ASP A 100 -1.85 -9.24 -16.48
N ASN A 101 -1.29 -8.23 -17.15
CA ASN A 101 -0.86 -8.32 -18.53
C ASN A 101 0.67 -8.09 -18.60
N PRO A 102 1.47 -9.11 -18.92
CA PRO A 102 2.93 -8.96 -19.03
C PRO A 102 3.34 -8.07 -20.21
N TYR A 103 2.46 -7.88 -21.20
CA TYR A 103 2.74 -7.10 -22.40
C TYR A 103 2.32 -5.63 -22.29
N CYS A 104 1.71 -5.19 -21.19
CA CYS A 104 1.35 -3.78 -21.04
C CYS A 104 2.62 -2.92 -20.86
N MET A 105 2.65 -1.79 -21.56
CA MET A 105 3.71 -0.80 -21.39
C MET A 105 3.49 -0.07 -20.06
N CYS A 106 4.52 -0.02 -19.23
CA CYS A 106 4.47 0.63 -17.93
C CYS A 106 5.62 1.62 -17.79
N GLU A 107 5.28 2.89 -17.55
CA GLU A 107 6.25 3.96 -17.30
C GLU A 107 6.77 3.98 -15.85
N TYR A 108 6.20 3.14 -14.98
CA TYR A 108 6.58 3.04 -13.58
C TYR A 108 7.54 1.87 -13.37
N ASP A 109 8.48 2.05 -12.43
CA ASP A 109 9.39 0.99 -12.02
C ASP A 109 8.60 -0.21 -11.48
N ILE A 110 8.97 -1.41 -11.94
CA ILE A 110 8.46 -2.66 -11.40
C ILE A 110 9.23 -2.97 -10.12
N ASP A 111 8.54 -2.96 -8.99
CA ASP A 111 9.14 -3.19 -7.68
C ASP A 111 9.46 -4.68 -7.43
N TYR A 112 8.62 -5.59 -7.94
CA TYR A 112 8.77 -7.03 -7.74
C TYR A 112 8.14 -7.85 -8.87
N THR A 113 8.66 -9.05 -9.10
CA THR A 113 8.10 -10.02 -10.04
C THR A 113 7.91 -11.37 -9.35
N LEU A 114 6.76 -12.00 -9.56
CA LEU A 114 6.47 -13.36 -9.08
C LEU A 114 5.93 -14.19 -10.23
N GLY A 115 6.80 -15.01 -10.84
CA GLY A 115 6.47 -15.64 -12.11
C GLY A 115 6.27 -14.59 -13.19
N GLU A 116 5.12 -14.62 -13.86
CA GLU A 116 4.74 -13.64 -14.89
C GLU A 116 4.06 -12.38 -14.32
N ASP A 117 3.61 -12.42 -13.06
CA ASP A 117 2.96 -11.29 -12.41
C ASP A 117 4.00 -10.22 -12.05
N ARG A 118 3.75 -8.98 -12.47
CA ARG A 118 4.57 -7.81 -12.12
C ARG A 118 3.85 -6.95 -11.09
N PHE A 119 4.59 -6.44 -10.11
CA PHE A 119 4.03 -5.66 -9.01
C PHE A 119 4.68 -4.28 -8.89
N ILE A 120 3.84 -3.29 -8.62
CA ILE A 120 4.25 -1.92 -8.31
C ILE A 120 3.68 -1.56 -6.93
N PHE A 121 4.51 -0.98 -6.07
CA PHE A 121 4.15 -0.53 -4.74
C PHE A 121 4.19 0.99 -4.65
N ARG A 122 3.04 1.58 -4.38
CA ARG A 122 2.90 3.03 -4.14
C ARG A 122 2.57 3.27 -2.68
N ALA A 123 3.41 4.03 -1.98
CA ALA A 123 3.19 4.40 -0.60
C ALA A 123 2.66 5.84 -0.50
N VAL A 124 1.77 6.10 0.45
CA VAL A 124 1.27 7.43 0.78
C VAL A 124 1.03 7.53 2.27
N GLU A 125 1.44 8.64 2.87
CA GLU A 125 1.16 8.94 4.28
C GLU A 125 -0.35 9.04 4.51
N ALA A 126 -0.86 8.29 5.48
CA ALA A 126 -2.30 8.11 5.66
C ALA A 126 -3.02 9.41 6.03
N GLU A 127 -2.40 10.28 6.84
CA GLU A 127 -2.98 11.58 7.20
C GLU A 127 -3.07 12.51 5.98
N ARG A 128 -2.01 12.57 5.16
CA ARG A 128 -2.01 13.33 3.89
C ARG A 128 -3.06 12.77 2.92
N TYR A 129 -3.20 11.45 2.86
CA TYR A 129 -4.23 10.81 2.05
C TYR A 129 -5.64 11.24 2.50
N LEU A 130 -5.98 11.07 3.78
CA LEU A 130 -7.33 11.39 4.28
C LEU A 130 -7.67 12.87 4.11
N LYS A 131 -6.71 13.77 4.37
CA LYS A 131 -6.92 15.22 4.21
C LYS A 131 -7.32 15.63 2.79
N ASN A 132 -6.91 14.86 1.79
CA ASN A 132 -7.14 15.18 0.37
C ASN A 132 -8.17 14.25 -0.31
N ALA A 133 -8.62 13.21 0.38
CA ALA A 133 -9.54 12.23 -0.17
C ALA A 133 -10.94 12.80 -0.35
N LYS A 134 -11.64 12.32 -1.38
CA LYS A 134 -13.04 12.65 -1.64
C LYS A 134 -13.88 11.38 -1.58
N LEU A 135 -15.16 11.54 -1.26
CA LEU A 135 -16.12 10.45 -1.29
C LEU A 135 -16.17 9.87 -2.71
N ARG A 136 -15.93 8.56 -2.81
CA ARG A 136 -16.04 7.79 -4.05
C ARG A 136 -17.40 7.13 -4.16
N SER A 137 -17.83 6.46 -3.11
CA SER A 137 -19.13 5.80 -3.06
C SER A 137 -19.71 5.87 -1.65
N PRO A 138 -20.87 6.55 -1.48
CA PRO A 138 -21.60 6.55 -0.21
C PRO A 138 -22.01 5.13 0.20
N LYS A 139 -22.55 4.34 -0.74
CA LYS A 139 -23.04 2.97 -0.50
C LYS A 139 -21.99 2.07 0.13
N TRP A 140 -20.76 2.15 -0.36
CA TRP A 140 -19.64 1.32 0.10
C TRP A 140 -18.77 2.02 1.14
N HIS A 141 -19.13 3.25 1.53
CA HIS A 141 -18.35 4.09 2.44
C HIS A 141 -16.87 4.17 1.99
N THR A 142 -16.65 4.40 0.69
CA THR A 142 -15.28 4.46 0.13
C THR A 142 -14.90 5.88 -0.24
N ILE A 143 -13.62 6.18 -0.03
CA ILE A 143 -12.99 7.45 -0.37
C ILE A 143 -11.79 7.20 -1.29
N CYS A 144 -11.46 8.15 -2.15
CA CYS A 144 -10.32 8.06 -3.06
C CYS A 144 -9.66 9.41 -3.32
N LEU A 145 -8.39 9.39 -3.73
CA LEU A 145 -7.73 10.55 -4.31
C LEU A 145 -7.98 10.59 -5.82
N SER A 146 -8.10 11.79 -6.40
CA SER A 146 -8.00 11.93 -7.86
C SER A 146 -6.61 11.51 -8.32
N SER A 147 -6.47 11.04 -9.57
CA SER A 147 -5.18 10.56 -10.10
C SER A 147 -4.07 11.60 -9.95
N LYS A 148 -4.35 12.87 -10.28
CA LYS A 148 -3.38 13.98 -10.14
C LYS A 148 -2.91 14.19 -8.70
N ILE A 149 -3.81 14.06 -7.72
CA ILE A 149 -3.43 14.21 -6.30
C ILE A 149 -2.69 12.97 -5.82
N PHE A 150 -3.12 11.77 -6.24
CA PHE A 150 -2.44 10.53 -5.90
C PHE A 150 -1.01 10.49 -6.45
N GLU A 151 -0.81 10.92 -7.69
CA GLU A 151 0.51 11.05 -8.30
C GLU A 151 1.44 11.96 -7.49
N LYS A 152 0.91 13.11 -7.03
CA LYS A 152 1.66 14.09 -6.23
C LYS A 152 1.98 13.58 -4.82
N LEU A 153 1.04 12.90 -4.17
CA LEU A 153 1.15 12.51 -2.75
C LEU A 153 1.80 11.14 -2.56
N SER A 154 1.58 10.21 -3.49
CA SER A 154 2.18 8.89 -3.41
C SER A 154 3.61 8.90 -3.93
N VAL A 155 4.41 7.96 -3.45
CA VAL A 155 5.81 7.75 -3.87
C VAL A 155 6.02 6.26 -4.14
N PRO A 156 7.02 5.87 -4.96
CA PRO A 156 7.44 4.47 -5.01
C PRO A 156 7.80 4.02 -3.59
N ALA A 157 7.36 2.83 -3.16
CA ALA A 157 7.67 2.34 -1.82
C ALA A 157 9.19 2.23 -1.60
N ALA A 158 9.95 1.89 -2.64
CA ALA A 158 11.42 1.88 -2.62
C ALA A 158 12.04 3.24 -2.26
N SER A 159 11.36 4.36 -2.54
CA SER A 159 11.86 5.68 -2.16
C SER A 159 11.86 5.92 -0.65
N LEU A 160 11.07 5.15 0.13
CA LEU A 160 11.08 5.22 1.60
C LEU A 160 12.38 4.67 2.21
N LEU A 161 13.14 3.87 1.45
CA LEU A 161 14.46 3.36 1.88
C LEU A 161 15.50 4.46 2.03
N LYS A 162 15.31 5.61 1.38
CA LYS A 162 16.30 6.70 1.29
C LYS A 162 15.86 7.98 2.01
N ARG A 163 14.66 8.01 2.61
CA ARG A 163 13.95 9.27 2.89
C ARG A 163 13.87 9.60 4.38
N LYS A 164 14.37 10.79 4.73
CA LYS A 164 14.00 11.53 5.95
C LYS A 164 12.66 12.26 5.76
N ILE A 165 11.55 11.54 5.94
CA ILE A 165 10.14 12.00 6.11
C ILE A 165 9.54 12.89 4.97
N PHE A 166 8.24 12.74 4.70
CA PHE A 166 7.49 13.59 3.78
C PHE A 166 7.44 15.03 4.34
N THR A 167 8.12 15.98 3.70
CA THR A 167 7.94 17.42 3.96
C THR A 167 6.67 17.94 3.30
#